data_AF-A0A1S3SC60-F1
#
_entry.id   AF-A0A1S3SC60-F1
#
_cell.length_a   1.000
_cell.length_b   1.000
_cell.length_c   1.000
_cell.angle_alpha   90.00
_cell.angle_beta   90.00
_cell.angle_gamma   90.00
#
_symmetry.space_group_name_H-M   'P 1'
#
loop_
_entity.id
_entity.type
_entity.pdbx_description
1 polymer ?
#
loop_
_entity_poly.entity_id
_entity_poly.type
_entity_poly.pdbx_seq_one_letter_code
_entity_poly.pdbx_strand_id
1 'polypeptide(L)'
;MKRMKDLRWKSPHMWPSRVGSRQPCPRESALRRAAISGNVLALPPHHVPTGRSVRVFICANPDDTEAERNALKEHVYPKLRDFCRENYGIEFQVVDLYWGMDPEEWDSPDLQRLRMKLLEDCLQTSAGPCFVGLVGEKYGSIRVPGEVEAPEFEMILDAAVEAGLDTHILEEWYCRDENAVPPAYYLKPKAQMLKNYQNSVTFEPFYLKPCHTSL
;
A
#
# COMPACT_ATOMS: atom_id res chain seq x y z
N MET A 1 -8.23 -35.70 -29.07
CA MET A 1 -7.72 -36.38 -27.85
C MET A 1 -6.31 -36.92 -28.10
N LYS A 2 -5.28 -36.20 -27.63
CA LYS A 2 -3.92 -36.73 -27.43
C LYS A 2 -3.41 -36.10 -26.15
N ARG A 3 -3.21 -36.91 -25.10
CA ARG A 3 -2.73 -36.48 -23.79
C ARG A 3 -1.26 -36.07 -23.91
N MET A 4 -0.94 -34.82 -23.61
CA MET A 4 0.43 -34.37 -23.40
C MET A 4 0.73 -34.55 -21.91
N LYS A 5 1.46 -35.61 -21.59
CA LYS A 5 2.07 -35.83 -20.26
C LYS A 5 3.50 -35.27 -20.29
N ASP A 6 3.89 -34.71 -19.16
CA ASP A 6 5.27 -34.51 -18.70
C ASP A 6 6.07 -33.33 -19.30
N LEU A 7 5.64 -32.10 -19.01
CA LEU A 7 6.56 -30.97 -18.84
C LEU A 7 6.96 -30.89 -17.35
N ARG A 8 8.09 -31.52 -17.04
CA ARG A 8 8.70 -31.49 -15.71
C ARG A 8 9.44 -30.16 -15.57
N TRP A 9 8.81 -29.18 -14.94
CA TRP A 9 9.43 -27.91 -14.55
C TRP A 9 10.69 -28.19 -13.71
N LYS A 10 11.87 -27.91 -14.27
CA LYS A 10 13.13 -27.93 -13.52
C LYS A 10 13.30 -26.53 -12.91
N SER A 11 13.14 -26.44 -11.59
CA SER A 11 13.36 -25.22 -10.82
C SER A 11 14.80 -24.68 -11.01
N PRO A 12 14.96 -23.39 -11.34
CA PRO A 12 16.25 -22.72 -11.22
C PRO A 12 16.68 -22.61 -9.75
N HIS A 13 17.98 -22.50 -9.56
CA HIS A 13 18.71 -22.76 -8.32
C HIS A 13 18.38 -21.79 -7.16
N MET A 14 18.00 -22.40 -6.03
CA MET A 14 18.26 -22.00 -4.63
C MET A 14 18.03 -20.53 -4.20
N TRP A 15 16.78 -20.24 -3.80
CA TRP A 15 16.58 -19.48 -2.57
C TRP A 15 17.06 -20.32 -1.37
N PRO A 16 17.60 -19.73 -0.28
CA PRO A 16 18.02 -20.51 0.88
C PRO A 16 16.80 -21.24 1.46
N SER A 17 16.74 -22.55 1.24
CA SER A 17 15.74 -23.43 1.83
C SER A 17 15.96 -23.49 3.33
N ARG A 18 15.27 -22.62 4.07
CA ARG A 18 15.09 -22.75 5.52
C ARG A 18 13.65 -22.49 5.95
N VAL A 19 12.69 -22.96 5.15
CA VAL A 19 11.31 -23.13 5.62
C VAL A 19 11.16 -24.54 6.16
N GLY A 20 11.74 -24.76 7.34
CA GLY A 20 11.13 -25.71 8.27
C GLY A 20 9.89 -25.02 8.84
N SER A 21 8.79 -25.75 9.01
CA SER A 21 7.64 -25.33 9.81
C SER A 21 8.08 -25.05 11.24
N ARG A 22 8.69 -23.88 11.48
CA ARG A 22 9.01 -23.42 12.83
C ARG A 22 7.68 -23.00 13.43
N GLN A 23 7.17 -23.80 14.37
CA GLN A 23 6.21 -23.27 15.33
C GLN A 23 6.81 -21.96 15.88
N PRO A 24 6.08 -20.83 15.81
CA PRO A 24 6.58 -19.57 16.34
C PRO A 24 6.99 -19.80 17.79
N CYS A 25 8.19 -19.38 18.16
CA CYS A 25 8.66 -19.63 19.53
C CYS A 25 7.65 -19.03 20.52
N PRO A 26 7.49 -19.58 21.75
CA PRO A 26 6.49 -19.09 22.70
C PRO A 26 6.58 -17.58 22.98
N ARG A 27 7.80 -17.02 22.88
CA ARG A 27 8.09 -15.58 22.99
C ARG A 27 7.51 -14.77 21.82
N GLU A 28 7.64 -15.24 20.60
CA GLU A 28 7.10 -14.59 19.40
C GLU A 28 5.56 -14.68 19.36
N SER A 29 5.01 -15.79 19.83
CA SER A 29 3.57 -15.96 20.05
C SER A 29 3.03 -15.01 21.14
N ALA A 30 3.78 -14.80 22.23
CA ALA A 30 3.41 -13.88 23.30
C ALA A 30 3.49 -12.41 22.85
N LEU A 31 4.53 -12.05 22.08
CA LEU A 31 4.67 -10.73 21.48
C LEU A 31 3.52 -10.41 20.52
N ARG A 32 3.14 -11.36 19.65
CA ARG A 32 1.97 -11.22 18.78
C ARG A 32 0.68 -11.02 19.58
N ARG A 33 0.46 -11.82 20.62
CA ARG A 33 -0.71 -11.66 21.50
C ARG A 33 -0.72 -10.31 22.19
N ALA A 34 0.42 -9.84 22.69
CA ALA A 34 0.55 -8.53 23.30
C ALA A 34 0.26 -7.39 22.33
N ALA A 35 0.78 -7.46 21.10
CA ALA A 35 0.47 -6.50 20.05
C ALA A 35 -1.02 -6.47 19.72
N ILE A 36 -1.64 -7.65 19.54
CA ILE A 36 -3.08 -7.79 19.24
C ILE A 36 -3.94 -7.28 20.41
N SER A 37 -3.50 -7.49 21.65
CA SER A 37 -4.21 -7.02 22.84
C SER A 37 -3.90 -5.57 23.20
N GLY A 38 -3.10 -4.85 22.40
CA GLY A 38 -2.71 -3.46 22.68
C GLY A 38 -1.75 -3.27 23.86
N ASN A 39 -1.09 -4.33 24.35
CA ASN A 39 -0.10 -4.26 25.42
C ASN A 39 1.28 -3.89 24.87
N VAL A 40 1.44 -2.60 24.52
CA VAL A 40 2.67 -2.04 23.91
C VAL A 40 3.87 -2.13 24.87
N LEU A 41 3.65 -2.14 26.19
CA LEU A 41 4.70 -2.29 27.21
C LEU A 41 5.37 -3.68 27.19
N ALA A 42 4.70 -4.68 26.63
CA ALA A 42 5.26 -6.02 26.48
C ALA A 42 6.09 -6.19 25.19
N LEU A 43 6.16 -5.15 24.33
CA LEU A 43 7.02 -5.14 23.16
C LEU A 43 8.45 -4.70 23.55
N PRO A 44 9.50 -5.20 22.88
CA PRO A 44 10.86 -4.79 23.17
C PRO A 44 11.03 -3.26 22.97
N PRO A 45 11.82 -2.56 23.79
CA PRO A 45 11.91 -1.09 23.78
C PRO A 45 12.32 -0.49 22.42
N HIS A 46 13.11 -1.20 21.62
CA HIS A 46 13.51 -0.78 20.27
C HIS A 46 12.38 -0.92 19.23
N HIS A 47 11.29 -1.62 19.58
CA HIS A 47 10.06 -1.68 18.80
C HIS A 47 8.98 -0.72 19.32
N VAL A 48 9.26 0.01 20.42
CA VAL A 48 8.38 1.06 20.92
C VAL A 48 8.90 2.38 20.37
N PRO A 49 8.22 2.99 19.39
CA PRO A 49 8.79 4.15 18.74
C PRO A 49 8.73 5.36 19.68
N THR A 50 9.77 6.20 19.63
CA THR A 50 9.91 7.40 20.48
C THR A 50 9.10 8.60 19.97
N GLY A 51 8.06 8.34 19.17
CA GLY A 51 7.26 9.37 18.52
C GLY A 51 6.56 10.29 19.53
N ARG A 52 6.32 11.54 19.14
CA ARG A 52 5.45 12.48 19.90
C ARG A 52 3.99 12.39 19.47
N SER A 53 3.66 11.44 18.60
CA SER A 53 2.32 11.21 18.08
C SER A 53 2.10 9.74 17.76
N VAL A 54 0.85 9.30 17.85
CA VAL A 54 0.37 8.03 17.31
C VAL A 54 -0.18 8.31 15.92
N ARG A 55 0.45 7.75 14.89
CA ARG A 55 0.06 7.90 13.48
C ARG A 55 -0.33 6.54 12.93
N VAL A 56 -1.58 6.40 12.52
CA VAL A 56 -2.15 5.12 12.05
C VAL A 56 -2.45 5.21 10.56
N PHE A 57 -1.83 4.35 9.76
CA PHE A 57 -2.15 4.16 8.36
C PHE A 57 -3.35 3.23 8.18
N ILE A 58 -4.35 3.66 7.43
CA ILE A 58 -5.52 2.85 7.07
C ILE A 58 -5.27 2.18 5.72
N CYS A 59 -5.16 0.86 5.74
CA CYS A 59 -5.19 0.04 4.54
C CYS A 59 -6.58 -0.57 4.41
N ALA A 60 -7.26 -0.24 3.32
CA ALA A 60 -8.61 -0.72 3.07
C ALA A 60 -8.85 -0.82 1.57
N ASN A 61 -9.84 -1.62 1.19
CA ASN A 61 -10.47 -1.48 -0.12
C ASN A 61 -11.57 -0.39 0.01
N PRO A 62 -11.47 0.72 -0.74
CA PRO A 62 -12.37 1.83 -0.54
C PRO A 62 -13.83 1.53 -0.92
N ASP A 63 -14.04 0.60 -1.87
CA ASP A 63 -15.34 0.24 -2.46
C ASP A 63 -16.26 -0.56 -1.54
N ASP A 64 -15.72 -1.19 -0.50
CA ASP A 64 -16.48 -2.09 0.39
C ASP A 64 -16.29 -1.78 1.87
N THR A 65 -15.50 -0.75 2.23
CA THR A 65 -15.26 -0.35 3.62
C THR A 65 -15.75 1.05 3.97
N GLU A 66 -16.57 1.67 3.12
CA GLU A 66 -17.02 3.06 3.33
C GLU A 66 -17.73 3.24 4.68
N ALA A 67 -18.65 2.33 5.01
CA ALA A 67 -19.41 2.38 6.25
C ALA A 67 -18.50 2.27 7.49
N GLU A 68 -17.55 1.33 7.47
CA GLU A 68 -16.59 1.11 8.55
C GLU A 68 -15.66 2.30 8.72
N ARG A 69 -15.13 2.85 7.61
CA ARG A 69 -14.26 4.04 7.65
C ARG A 69 -15.01 5.25 8.19
N ASN A 70 -16.26 5.45 7.78
CA ASN A 70 -17.11 6.53 8.30
C ASN A 70 -17.39 6.35 9.79
N ALA A 71 -17.74 5.15 10.24
CA ALA A 71 -17.97 4.86 11.66
C ALA A 71 -16.71 5.10 12.51
N LEU A 72 -15.53 4.69 12.03
CA LEU A 72 -14.26 4.97 12.68
C LEU A 72 -14.03 6.48 12.81
N LYS A 73 -14.26 7.23 11.74
CA LYS A 73 -14.09 8.68 11.70
C LYS A 73 -15.03 9.42 12.64
N GLU A 74 -16.30 9.04 12.68
CA GLU A 74 -17.32 9.72 13.46
C GLU A 74 -17.26 9.35 14.94
N HIS A 75 -16.95 8.09 15.27
CA HIS A 75 -17.14 7.58 16.62
C HIS A 75 -15.87 7.15 17.34
N VAL A 76 -14.79 6.83 16.61
CA VAL A 76 -13.55 6.27 17.19
C VAL A 76 -12.42 7.28 17.20
N TYR A 77 -12.09 7.90 16.08
CA TYR A 77 -10.94 8.82 15.99
C TYR A 77 -11.02 10.02 16.94
N PRO A 78 -12.19 10.65 17.19
CA PRO A 78 -12.30 11.72 18.19
C PRO A 78 -11.93 11.24 19.59
N LYS A 79 -12.47 10.08 20.01
CA LYS A 79 -12.20 9.50 21.33
C LYS A 79 -10.74 9.13 21.52
N LEU A 80 -10.11 8.54 20.50
CA LEU A 80 -8.68 8.20 20.55
C LEU A 80 -7.81 9.44 20.63
N ARG A 81 -8.18 10.52 19.92
CA ARG A 81 -7.48 11.79 19.98
C ARG A 81 -7.59 12.45 21.35
N ASP A 82 -8.78 12.50 21.94
CA ASP A 82 -8.97 13.03 23.29
C ASP A 82 -8.19 12.18 24.31
N PHE A 83 -8.28 10.86 24.21
CA PHE A 83 -7.53 9.94 25.07
C PHE A 83 -6.01 10.13 24.99
N CYS A 84 -5.44 10.20 23.79
CA CYS A 84 -4.01 10.41 23.58
C CYS A 84 -3.54 11.76 24.14
N ARG A 85 -4.32 12.81 23.90
CA ARG A 85 -4.02 14.17 24.37
C ARG A 85 -4.09 14.26 25.90
N GLU A 86 -5.16 13.75 26.51
CA GLU A 86 -5.44 13.93 27.93
C GLU A 86 -4.57 13.06 28.84
N ASN A 87 -4.26 11.82 28.42
CA ASN A 87 -3.52 10.88 29.26
C ASN A 87 -2.01 10.89 29.01
N TYR A 88 -1.58 11.26 27.80
CA TYR A 88 -0.18 11.14 27.38
C TYR A 88 0.40 12.42 26.78
N GLY A 89 -0.41 13.44 26.50
CA GLY A 89 0.06 14.70 25.90
C GLY A 89 0.61 14.53 24.47
N ILE A 90 0.17 13.49 23.75
CA ILE A 90 0.61 13.19 22.38
C ILE A 90 -0.55 13.36 21.39
N GLU A 91 -0.22 13.61 20.12
CA GLU A 91 -1.23 13.70 19.07
C GLU A 91 -1.66 12.32 18.56
N PHE A 92 -2.91 12.22 18.10
CA PHE A 92 -3.42 11.07 17.35
C PHE A 92 -3.76 11.52 15.92
N GLN A 93 -3.16 10.86 14.94
CA GLN A 93 -3.34 11.16 13.52
C GLN A 93 -3.69 9.89 12.76
N VAL A 94 -4.62 10.01 11.82
CA VAL A 94 -5.01 8.93 10.92
C VAL A 94 -4.62 9.32 9.50
N VAL A 95 -3.96 8.40 8.81
CA VAL A 95 -3.61 8.50 7.40
C VAL A 95 -4.57 7.61 6.62
N ASP A 96 -5.65 8.20 6.14
CA ASP A 96 -6.64 7.59 5.24
C ASP A 96 -6.68 8.41 3.95
N LEU A 97 -6.19 7.83 2.86
CA LEU A 97 -6.05 8.51 1.57
C LEU A 97 -7.31 8.50 0.71
N TYR A 98 -8.34 7.76 1.13
CA TYR A 98 -9.57 7.62 0.34
C TYR A 98 -10.55 8.75 0.60
N TRP A 99 -10.30 9.58 1.62
CA TRP A 99 -11.17 10.70 1.94
C TRP A 99 -10.86 11.93 1.07
N GLY A 100 -11.86 12.40 0.32
CA GLY A 100 -11.72 13.58 -0.53
C GLY A 100 -10.87 13.37 -1.79
N MET A 101 -10.59 12.11 -2.12
CA MET A 101 -9.89 11.70 -3.34
C MET A 101 -10.89 11.17 -4.36
N ASP A 102 -10.68 11.52 -5.62
CA ASP A 102 -11.49 11.02 -6.73
C ASP A 102 -11.34 9.49 -6.85
N PRO A 103 -12.43 8.70 -6.93
CA PRO A 103 -12.35 7.24 -7.03
C PRO A 103 -11.48 6.74 -8.20
N GLU A 104 -11.44 7.49 -9.29
CA GLU A 104 -10.66 7.23 -10.51
C GLU A 104 -9.14 7.23 -10.25
N GLU A 105 -8.70 7.90 -9.18
CA GLU A 105 -7.30 8.01 -8.76
C GLU A 105 -6.89 6.90 -7.79
N TRP A 106 -7.82 6.12 -7.23
CA TRP A 106 -7.51 5.11 -6.21
C TRP A 106 -6.53 4.03 -6.67
N ASP A 107 -6.49 3.78 -7.97
CA ASP A 107 -5.62 2.80 -8.61
C ASP A 107 -4.45 3.45 -9.37
N SER A 108 -4.24 4.76 -9.23
CA SER A 108 -3.10 5.42 -9.88
C SER A 108 -1.77 4.93 -9.26
N PRO A 109 -0.72 4.75 -10.08
CA PRO A 109 0.58 4.34 -9.56
C PRO A 109 1.20 5.36 -8.60
N ASP A 110 0.93 6.65 -8.82
CA ASP A 110 1.40 7.72 -7.94
C ASP A 110 0.79 7.59 -6.54
N LEU A 111 -0.50 7.25 -6.45
CA LEU A 111 -1.13 6.97 -5.18
C LEU A 111 -0.55 5.73 -4.50
N GLN A 112 -0.20 4.68 -5.24
CA GLN A 112 0.50 3.52 -4.66
C GLN A 112 1.84 3.92 -4.07
N ARG A 113 2.63 4.73 -4.80
CA ARG A 113 3.91 5.23 -4.31
C ARG A 113 3.73 6.08 -3.04
N LEU A 114 2.71 6.93 -3.00
CA LEU A 114 2.37 7.75 -1.84
C LEU A 114 1.93 6.89 -0.65
N ARG A 115 1.12 5.84 -0.87
CA ARG A 115 0.72 4.86 0.17
C ARG A 115 1.94 4.23 0.83
N MET A 116 2.88 3.74 0.02
CA MET A 116 4.09 3.10 0.53
C MET A 116 4.96 4.07 1.34
N LYS A 117 5.14 5.30 0.83
CA LYS A 117 5.87 6.35 1.56
C LYS A 117 5.22 6.68 2.90
N LEU A 118 3.90 6.87 2.93
CA LEU A 118 3.18 7.23 4.15
C LEU A 118 3.13 6.09 5.16
N LEU A 119 3.06 4.84 4.69
CA LEU A 119 3.17 3.66 5.54
C LEU A 119 4.55 3.60 6.22
N GLU A 120 5.63 3.80 5.45
CA GLU A 120 6.99 3.88 5.99
C GLU A 120 7.12 5.02 7.01
N ASP A 121 6.59 6.20 6.70
CA ASP A 121 6.57 7.32 7.64
C ASP A 121 5.84 6.96 8.94
N CYS A 122 4.71 6.25 8.86
CA CYS A 122 3.98 5.80 10.05
C CYS A 122 4.79 4.76 10.85
N LEU A 123 5.47 3.82 10.18
CA LEU A 123 6.35 2.83 10.81
C LEU A 123 7.52 3.48 11.56
N GLN A 124 8.10 4.54 11.00
CA GLN A 124 9.26 5.22 11.59
C GLN A 124 8.87 6.21 12.70
N THR A 125 7.70 6.84 12.62
CA THR A 125 7.38 8.01 13.46
C THR A 125 6.29 7.79 14.51
N SER A 126 5.43 6.78 14.38
CA SER A 126 4.28 6.58 15.28
C SER A 126 4.66 5.94 16.61
N ALA A 127 4.30 6.52 17.75
CA ALA A 127 4.59 6.03 19.10
C ALA A 127 3.83 4.76 19.55
N GLY A 128 3.38 3.92 18.62
CA GLY A 128 2.53 2.76 18.90
C GLY A 128 2.09 2.04 17.63
N PRO A 129 0.92 1.37 17.65
CA PRO A 129 0.35 0.77 16.44
C PRO A 129 0.27 1.81 15.32
N CYS A 130 0.83 1.45 14.16
CA CYS A 130 0.99 2.37 13.03
C CYS A 130 0.18 1.95 11.79
N PHE A 131 -0.52 0.82 11.86
CA PHE A 131 -1.23 0.21 10.74
C PHE A 131 -2.53 -0.43 11.20
N VAL A 132 -3.60 -0.18 10.45
CA VAL A 132 -4.90 -0.87 10.57
C VAL A 132 -5.33 -1.32 9.19
N GLY A 133 -5.59 -2.61 9.05
CA GLY A 133 -6.16 -3.21 7.84
C GLY A 133 -7.66 -3.44 7.99
N LEU A 134 -8.46 -2.86 7.12
CA LEU A 134 -9.88 -3.17 6.95
C LEU A 134 -10.02 -4.14 5.79
N VAL A 135 -10.50 -5.34 6.09
CA VAL A 135 -10.67 -6.42 5.10
C VAL A 135 -12.15 -6.69 4.95
N GLY A 136 -12.68 -6.37 3.77
CA GLY A 136 -14.06 -6.65 3.38
C GLY A 136 -14.18 -7.92 2.54
N GLU A 137 -15.22 -7.97 1.71
CA GLU A 137 -15.55 -9.11 0.86
C GLU A 137 -14.92 -9.01 -0.54
N LYS A 138 -14.39 -7.83 -0.92
CA LYS A 138 -13.81 -7.60 -2.25
C LYS A 138 -12.29 -7.52 -2.20
N TYR A 139 -11.62 -8.20 -3.13
CA TYR A 139 -10.16 -8.11 -3.32
C TYR A 139 -9.67 -6.77 -3.86
N GLY A 140 -10.57 -5.97 -4.45
CA GLY A 140 -10.25 -4.71 -5.11
C GLY A 140 -9.73 -4.89 -6.54
N SER A 141 -9.40 -3.76 -7.19
CA SER A 141 -8.85 -3.74 -8.54
C SER A 141 -7.42 -4.28 -8.60
N ILE A 142 -7.09 -4.98 -9.69
CA ILE A 142 -5.71 -5.32 -10.01
C ILE A 142 -4.97 -4.03 -10.39
N ARG A 143 -3.86 -3.76 -9.70
CA ARG A 143 -2.99 -2.61 -9.97
C ARG A 143 -1.69 -3.06 -10.61
N VAL A 144 -1.42 -2.53 -11.79
CA VAL A 144 -0.13 -2.71 -12.46
C VAL A 144 0.90 -1.74 -11.86
N PRO A 145 2.18 -2.13 -11.77
CA PRO A 145 3.23 -1.24 -11.28
C PRO A 145 3.34 0.04 -12.13
N GLY A 146 3.59 1.18 -11.50
CA GLY A 146 3.90 2.41 -12.24
C GLY A 146 5.29 2.41 -12.84
N GLU A 147 6.18 1.62 -12.27
CA GLU A 147 7.59 1.55 -12.59
C GLU A 147 8.08 0.14 -12.29
N VAL A 148 8.88 -0.42 -13.20
CA VAL A 148 9.49 -1.75 -13.10
C VAL A 148 10.92 -1.62 -13.58
N GLU A 149 11.89 -2.19 -12.86
CA GLU A 149 13.28 -2.17 -13.31
C GLU A 149 13.40 -2.85 -14.69
N ALA A 150 14.24 -2.32 -15.57
CA ALA A 150 14.43 -2.84 -16.93
C ALA A 150 14.65 -4.36 -16.99
N PRO A 151 15.57 -4.97 -16.21
CA PRO A 151 15.75 -6.42 -16.25
C PRO A 151 14.49 -7.19 -15.83
N GLU A 152 13.71 -6.69 -14.87
CA GLU A 152 12.48 -7.36 -14.43
C GLU A 152 11.38 -7.25 -15.49
N PHE A 153 11.24 -6.08 -16.13
CA PHE A 153 10.26 -5.90 -17.20
C PHE A 153 10.58 -6.75 -18.43
N GLU A 154 11.85 -6.83 -18.82
CA GLU A 154 12.32 -7.69 -19.92
C GLU A 154 12.05 -9.17 -19.61
N MET A 155 12.30 -9.63 -18.37
CA MET A 155 11.95 -10.99 -17.94
C MET A 155 10.45 -11.28 -18.05
N ILE A 156 9.59 -10.30 -17.75
CA ILE A 156 8.13 -10.43 -17.90
C ILE A 156 7.76 -10.58 -19.37
N LEU A 157 8.37 -9.79 -20.27
CA LEU A 157 8.15 -9.90 -21.72
C LEU A 157 8.57 -11.28 -22.24
N ASP A 158 9.77 -11.73 -21.89
CA ASP A 158 10.29 -13.03 -22.31
C ASP A 158 9.37 -14.17 -21.85
N ALA A 159 8.96 -14.16 -20.58
CA ALA A 159 8.04 -15.15 -20.03
C ALA A 159 6.66 -15.12 -20.72
N ALA A 160 6.16 -13.95 -21.09
CA ALA A 160 4.90 -13.80 -21.82
C ALA A 160 5.01 -14.39 -23.24
N VAL A 161 6.11 -14.13 -23.95
CA VAL A 161 6.39 -14.70 -25.27
C VAL A 161 6.50 -16.23 -25.20
N GLU A 162 7.25 -16.76 -24.23
CA GLU A 162 7.37 -18.21 -24.00
C GLU A 162 6.02 -18.88 -23.72
N ALA A 163 5.12 -18.18 -23.02
CA ALA A 163 3.76 -18.61 -22.76
C ALA A 163 2.80 -18.45 -23.97
N GLY A 164 3.26 -17.85 -25.07
CA GLY A 164 2.44 -17.56 -26.25
C GLY A 164 1.41 -16.46 -26.03
N LEU A 165 1.68 -15.53 -25.10
CA LEU A 165 0.85 -14.37 -24.83
C LEU A 165 1.27 -13.19 -25.72
N ASP A 166 0.31 -12.33 -26.05
CA ASP A 166 0.58 -11.08 -26.78
C ASP A 166 1.20 -10.04 -25.84
N THR A 167 2.39 -9.54 -26.18
CA THR A 167 3.13 -8.53 -25.41
C THR A 167 2.86 -7.10 -25.86
N HIS A 168 2.18 -6.90 -26.99
CA HIS A 168 2.02 -5.58 -27.60
C HIS A 168 1.45 -4.56 -26.61
N ILE A 169 0.49 -4.96 -25.77
CA ILE A 169 -0.11 -4.08 -24.77
C ILE A 169 0.90 -3.59 -23.72
N LEU A 170 1.85 -4.42 -23.31
CA LEU A 170 2.88 -4.02 -22.35
C LEU A 170 3.86 -3.04 -22.99
N GLU A 171 4.29 -3.31 -24.21
CA GLU A 171 5.22 -2.47 -24.98
C GLU A 171 4.58 -1.13 -25.39
N GLU A 172 3.26 -1.11 -25.62
CA GLU A 172 2.50 0.08 -25.93
C GLU A 172 2.32 0.97 -24.67
N TRP A 173 2.04 0.37 -23.51
CA TRP A 173 1.72 1.10 -22.28
C TRP A 173 2.94 1.49 -21.44
N TYR A 174 4.05 0.76 -21.55
CA TYR A 174 5.29 1.09 -20.83
C TYR A 174 6.30 1.77 -21.75
N CYS A 175 7.13 2.62 -21.17
CA CYS A 175 8.22 3.28 -21.86
C CYS A 175 9.50 3.08 -21.06
N ARG A 176 10.57 2.67 -21.76
CA ARG A 176 11.90 2.54 -21.15
C ARG A 176 12.50 3.93 -20.91
N ASP A 177 12.97 4.16 -19.70
CA ASP A 177 13.75 5.32 -19.30
C ASP A 177 15.19 4.90 -18.98
N GLU A 178 16.11 5.29 -19.86
CA GLU A 178 17.56 5.09 -19.69
C GLU A 178 18.19 6.11 -18.73
N ASN A 179 17.47 7.17 -18.34
CA ASN A 179 17.97 8.16 -17.39
C ASN A 179 17.67 7.78 -15.93
N ALA A 180 16.75 6.83 -15.71
CA ALA A 180 16.51 6.25 -14.40
C ALA A 180 17.76 5.46 -13.95
N VAL A 181 18.04 5.50 -12.64
CA VAL A 181 19.17 4.77 -12.05
C VAL A 181 18.63 3.88 -10.92
N PRO A 182 18.47 2.55 -11.16
CA PRO A 182 18.77 1.82 -12.39
C PRO A 182 17.77 2.12 -13.54
N PRO A 183 18.10 1.76 -14.81
CA PRO A 183 17.16 1.90 -15.92
C PRO A 183 15.84 1.16 -15.65
N ALA A 184 14.72 1.78 -16.02
CA ALA A 184 13.39 1.29 -15.65
C ALA A 184 12.38 1.51 -16.79
N TYR A 185 11.29 0.74 -16.78
CA TYR A 185 10.10 0.98 -17.59
C TYR A 185 9.05 1.67 -16.74
N TYR A 186 8.52 2.80 -17.20
CA TYR A 186 7.41 3.50 -16.54
C TYR A 186 6.11 3.34 -17.31
N LEU A 187 5.01 3.23 -16.58
CA LEU A 187 3.67 3.20 -17.13
C LEU A 187 3.31 4.59 -17.66
N LYS A 188 2.96 4.68 -18.94
CA LYS A 188 2.54 5.95 -19.57
C LYS A 188 1.24 6.44 -18.92
N PRO A 189 1.10 7.77 -18.70
CA PRO A 189 -0.13 8.34 -18.16
C PRO A 189 -1.36 7.95 -18.99
N LYS A 190 -2.48 7.63 -18.31
CA LYS A 190 -3.76 7.27 -18.97
C LYS A 190 -4.16 8.27 -20.05
N ALA A 191 -3.92 9.57 -19.83
CA ALA A 191 -4.23 10.63 -20.78
C ALA A 191 -3.48 10.53 -22.12
N GLN A 192 -2.28 9.94 -22.13
CA GLN A 192 -1.50 9.72 -23.36
C GLN A 192 -1.99 8.47 -24.12
N MET A 193 -2.52 7.49 -23.38
CA MET A 193 -2.94 6.20 -23.92
C MET A 193 -4.39 6.23 -24.41
N LEU A 194 -5.26 6.96 -23.73
CA LEU A 194 -6.67 7.06 -24.03
C LEU A 194 -6.93 8.34 -24.83
N LYS A 195 -7.06 8.21 -26.15
CA LYS A 195 -7.29 9.31 -27.12
C LYS A 195 -8.50 10.23 -26.81
N ASN A 196 -9.32 9.91 -25.80
CA ASN A 196 -10.52 10.65 -25.40
C ASN A 196 -10.44 11.26 -23.98
N TYR A 197 -9.29 11.25 -23.29
CA TYR A 197 -9.20 11.69 -21.88
C TYR A 197 -9.27 13.21 -21.67
N GLN A 198 -9.10 14.03 -22.72
CA GLN A 198 -8.97 15.50 -22.60
C GLN A 198 -10.27 16.29 -22.34
N ASN A 199 -11.41 15.63 -22.09
CA ASN A 199 -12.69 16.34 -21.89
C ASN A 199 -13.03 16.64 -20.42
N SER A 200 -12.18 16.31 -19.45
CA SER A 200 -12.43 16.66 -18.06
C SER A 200 -11.13 16.94 -17.32
N VAL A 201 -11.18 17.98 -16.50
CA VAL A 201 -10.21 18.36 -15.46
C VAL A 201 -9.19 19.43 -15.89
N THR A 202 -9.65 20.69 -15.87
CA THR A 202 -8.83 21.83 -15.44
C THR A 202 -8.60 21.71 -13.93
N PHE A 203 -7.33 21.55 -13.52
CA PHE A 203 -6.94 21.42 -12.11
C PHE A 203 -6.53 22.81 -11.57
N GLU A 204 -7.28 23.37 -10.62
CA GLU A 204 -6.77 24.42 -9.73
C GLU A 204 -6.14 23.75 -8.50
N PRO A 205 -4.88 24.09 -8.13
CA PRO A 205 -4.24 23.55 -6.95
C PRO A 205 -4.85 24.18 -5.69
N PHE A 206 -5.71 23.45 -4.99
CA PHE A 206 -6.18 23.84 -3.67
C PHE A 206 -5.08 23.62 -2.63
N TYR A 207 -4.39 24.72 -2.28
CA TYR A 207 -3.75 24.83 -0.98
C TYR A 207 -4.80 24.72 0.12
N LEU A 208 -4.55 23.84 1.08
CA LEU A 208 -5.25 23.71 2.35
C LEU A 208 -5.50 25.10 2.97
N LYS A 209 -6.76 25.55 3.00
CA LYS A 209 -7.16 26.69 3.83
C LYS A 209 -7.31 26.22 5.29
N PRO A 210 -6.66 26.88 6.26
CA PRO A 210 -6.84 26.57 7.66
C PRO A 210 -8.27 26.91 8.12
N CYS A 211 -8.88 26.01 8.89
CA CYS A 211 -10.15 26.26 9.56
C CYS A 211 -9.99 27.47 10.50
N HIS A 212 -10.69 28.56 10.20
CA HIS A 212 -10.93 29.61 11.18
C HIS A 212 -11.95 29.11 12.20
N THR A 213 -11.52 29.03 13.46
CA THR A 213 -12.37 28.98 14.65
C THR A 213 -13.25 30.24 14.70
N SER A 214 -14.56 30.06 14.74
CA SER A 214 -15.51 31.09 15.16
C SER A 214 -15.55 31.12 16.69
N LEU A 215 -15.29 32.30 17.26
CA LEU A 215 -15.73 32.69 18.60
C LEU A 215 -17.18 33.16 18.53
#